data_AF-A0A953BF57-F1
#
_entry.id   AF-A0A953BF57-F1
#
_cell.length_a   1.000
_cell.length_b   1.000
_cell.length_c   1.000
_cell.angle_alpha   90.00
_cell.angle_beta   90.00
_cell.angle_gamma   90.00
#
_symmetry.space_group_name_H-M   'P 1'
#
loop_
_entity.id
_entity.type
_entity.pdbx_description
1 polymer ?
#
loop_
_entity_poly.entity_id
_entity_poly.type
_entity_poly.pdbx_seq_one_letter_code
_entity_poly.pdbx_strand_id
1 'polypeptide(L)'
;MSDRLAEATNVLKGFVDANNRQDGEAMKTYLCRSSLEEDGFSGPMPPELKLEIGEAEDHGDKVIIPLNISAPGDDGQMMQLDELRCIMIQEDGEWKFDLATSVAPQMEAVEAAMGQMMEQLGTAMGEAFGAIGDAISNAFGGSSSEPSDWSEASTELEDAECGMLEGLEELPDLSDAISEVMGDRTPVLVASRGMVDQVGDCDTDMLLERLRNEFFPGLSNLLSDAANQYPVRGRLRAIRVEPVLEWMDRTVVLDGPDLVIRIDLREPEGTYTHHELSEIVPGVLAGLEEQDVFWPANLTTLPTHTFNLDPDVYRQHTAPRLMRRIVQRTGQPVALDIDWDELSYYRDLGQFAIWGLNRIIGAINCAMPELSGEPVPDGLIKTVRMRIAPSESSKRAELQDGVLNVEVAPRYGEKGCFFEHQLAQVLMGSPIRPDDDY
;
A
#
# COMPACT_ATOMS: atom_id res chain seq x y z
N MET A 1 11.71 47.57 -13.31
CA MET A 1 11.36 46.39 -12.50
C MET A 1 10.88 46.93 -11.16
N SER A 2 9.64 46.64 -10.78
CA SER A 2 9.05 47.10 -9.50
C SER A 2 9.89 46.59 -8.32
N ASP A 3 10.18 47.41 -7.30
CA ASP A 3 10.99 47.01 -6.12
C ASP A 3 10.50 45.68 -5.52
N ARG A 4 9.18 45.47 -5.57
CA ARG A 4 8.50 44.23 -5.19
C ARG A 4 9.00 42.96 -5.89
N LEU A 5 9.17 43.01 -7.22
CA LEU A 5 9.61 41.84 -8.00
C LEU A 5 11.05 41.47 -7.63
N ALA A 6 11.89 42.47 -7.38
CA ALA A 6 13.27 42.26 -6.97
C ALA A 6 13.35 41.63 -5.57
N GLU A 7 12.52 42.11 -4.62
CA GLU A 7 12.44 41.55 -3.27
C GLU A 7 11.97 40.08 -3.27
N ALA A 8 10.88 39.76 -3.96
CA ALA A 8 10.39 38.39 -4.08
C ALA A 8 11.43 37.45 -4.74
N THR A 9 12.09 37.93 -5.80
CA THR A 9 13.16 37.18 -6.48
C THR A 9 14.35 36.91 -5.54
N ASN A 10 14.70 37.86 -4.67
CA ASN A 10 15.79 37.67 -3.71
C ASN A 10 15.46 36.64 -2.63
N VAL A 11 14.19 36.54 -2.20
CA VAL A 11 13.74 35.47 -1.29
C VAL A 11 13.86 34.10 -1.95
N LEU A 12 13.40 33.96 -3.20
CA LEU A 12 13.54 32.69 -3.94
C LEU A 12 15.01 32.32 -4.18
N LYS A 13 15.87 33.31 -4.47
CA LYS A 13 17.33 33.10 -4.53
C LYS A 13 17.89 32.60 -3.21
N GLY A 14 17.47 33.17 -2.08
CA GLY A 14 17.87 32.71 -0.76
C GLY A 14 17.49 31.25 -0.50
N PHE A 15 16.29 30.85 -0.93
CA PHE A 15 15.82 29.47 -0.88
C PHE A 15 16.68 28.53 -1.76
N VAL A 16 16.92 28.89 -3.03
CA VAL A 16 17.77 28.11 -3.95
C VAL A 16 19.22 28.00 -3.43
N ASP A 17 19.76 29.08 -2.88
CA ASP A 17 21.11 29.08 -2.29
C ASP A 17 21.19 28.18 -1.05
N ALA A 18 20.13 28.13 -0.24
CA ALA A 18 20.03 27.20 0.89
C ALA A 18 19.93 25.74 0.41
N ASN A 19 19.16 25.48 -0.66
CA ASN A 19 19.10 24.17 -1.31
C ASN A 19 20.48 23.70 -1.82
N ASN A 20 21.22 24.58 -2.48
CA ASN A 20 22.56 24.28 -3.00
C ASN A 20 23.57 23.97 -1.88
N ARG A 21 23.33 24.48 -0.66
CA ARG A 21 24.10 24.15 0.54
C ARG A 21 23.56 22.93 1.31
N GLN A 22 22.45 22.34 0.84
CA GLN A 22 21.73 21.26 1.49
C GLN A 22 21.28 21.63 2.93
N ASP A 23 20.87 22.89 3.12
CA ASP A 23 20.51 23.45 4.42
C ASP A 23 18.98 23.59 4.54
N GLY A 24 18.32 22.50 4.91
CA GLY A 24 16.86 22.44 5.03
C GLY A 24 16.28 23.40 6.07
N GLU A 25 17.01 23.69 7.16
CA GLU A 25 16.57 24.66 8.17
C GLU A 25 16.60 26.09 7.63
N ALA A 26 17.63 26.46 6.87
CA ALA A 26 17.65 27.74 6.17
C ALA A 26 16.54 27.84 5.11
N MET A 27 16.25 26.75 4.37
CA MET A 27 15.15 26.72 3.40
C MET A 27 13.80 27.03 4.04
N LYS A 28 13.50 26.42 5.20
CA LYS A 28 12.25 26.66 5.96
C LYS A 28 12.03 28.14 6.29
N THR A 29 13.09 28.94 6.46
CA THR A 29 12.95 30.39 6.78
C THR A 29 12.34 31.22 5.64
N TYR A 30 12.41 30.70 4.40
CA TYR A 30 11.86 31.34 3.22
C TYR A 30 10.45 30.86 2.87
N LEU A 31 9.96 29.80 3.51
CA LEU A 31 8.64 29.23 3.26
C LEU A 31 7.54 29.98 4.04
N CYS A 32 6.33 30.00 3.48
CA CYS A 32 5.16 30.52 4.17
C CYS A 32 4.69 29.56 5.28
N ARG A 33 3.85 30.05 6.20
CA ARG A 33 3.35 29.24 7.32
C ARG A 33 2.55 28.02 6.85
N SER A 34 1.69 28.15 5.84
CA SER A 34 0.89 27.03 5.33
C SER A 34 1.76 25.90 4.79
N SER A 35 2.84 26.23 4.05
CA SER A 35 3.79 25.24 3.53
C SER A 35 4.55 24.48 4.62
N LEU A 36 4.65 25.04 5.83
CA LEU A 36 5.28 24.39 6.99
C LEU A 36 4.28 23.57 7.82
N GLU A 37 3.02 24.00 7.89
CA GLU A 37 1.98 23.32 8.68
C GLU A 37 1.37 22.11 7.96
N GLU A 38 1.39 22.08 6.63
CA GLU A 38 0.84 20.99 5.81
C GLU A 38 1.82 19.81 5.58
N ASP A 39 2.96 19.78 6.28
CA ASP A 39 4.07 18.84 6.03
C ASP A 39 4.53 18.81 4.55
N GLY A 40 4.32 19.91 3.82
CA GLY A 40 4.60 20.02 2.38
C GLY A 40 6.08 20.17 2.02
N PHE A 41 6.98 20.27 3.01
CA PHE A 41 8.43 20.40 2.79
C PHE A 41 9.19 19.16 3.27
N SER A 42 9.72 18.39 2.33
CA SER A 42 10.47 17.14 2.57
C SER A 42 11.99 17.32 2.69
N GLY A 43 12.50 18.55 2.55
CA GLY A 43 13.93 18.85 2.65
C GLY A 43 14.54 19.40 1.35
N PRO A 44 15.89 19.51 1.29
CA PRO A 44 16.58 19.96 0.09
C PRO A 44 16.44 18.94 -1.05
N MET A 45 16.37 19.46 -2.28
CA MET A 45 16.45 18.67 -3.50
C MET A 45 17.85 18.06 -3.67
N PRO A 46 17.98 16.93 -4.40
CA PRO A 46 19.27 16.31 -4.69
C PRO A 46 20.28 17.31 -5.30
N PRO A 47 21.56 17.27 -4.88
CA PRO A 47 22.57 18.25 -5.28
C PRO A 47 22.96 18.19 -6.76
N GLU A 48 22.59 17.12 -7.46
CA GLU A 48 22.81 16.95 -8.90
C GLU A 48 21.85 17.81 -9.74
N LEU A 49 20.76 18.30 -9.15
CA LEU A 49 19.79 19.15 -9.83
C LEU A 49 20.28 20.60 -9.88
N LYS A 50 20.20 21.20 -11.06
CA LYS A 50 20.48 22.61 -11.27
C LYS A 50 19.18 23.39 -11.37
N LEU A 51 19.07 24.40 -10.50
CA LEU A 51 17.92 25.28 -10.37
C LEU A 51 18.24 26.65 -10.98
N GLU A 52 17.45 27.09 -11.95
CA GLU A 52 17.61 28.38 -12.62
C GLU A 52 16.34 29.23 -12.49
N ILE A 53 16.46 30.39 -11.84
CA ILE A 53 15.35 31.32 -11.62
C ILE A 53 15.10 32.15 -12.87
N GLY A 54 13.87 32.10 -13.38
CA GLY A 54 13.38 32.83 -14.54
C GLY A 54 12.96 34.28 -14.24
N GLU A 55 12.25 34.88 -15.19
CA GLU A 55 11.76 36.26 -15.06
C GLU A 55 10.48 36.31 -14.22
N ALA A 56 10.48 37.15 -13.19
CA ALA A 56 9.35 37.27 -12.25
C ALA A 56 8.19 38.09 -12.82
N GLU A 57 6.97 37.62 -12.61
CA GLU A 57 5.72 38.25 -13.03
C GLU A 57 4.89 38.73 -11.83
N ASP A 58 4.37 39.96 -11.89
CA ASP A 58 3.54 40.54 -10.83
C ASP A 58 2.05 40.24 -11.10
N HIS A 59 1.39 39.57 -10.17
CA HIS A 59 -0.02 39.20 -10.23
C HIS A 59 -0.87 39.93 -9.17
N GLY A 60 -0.40 41.07 -8.65
CA GLY A 60 -1.18 41.93 -7.77
C GLY A 60 -1.04 41.57 -6.30
N ASP A 61 -1.58 40.44 -5.86
CA ASP A 61 -1.46 39.93 -4.48
C ASP A 61 -0.29 38.96 -4.29
N LYS A 62 0.19 38.36 -5.39
CA LYS A 62 1.36 37.47 -5.43
C LYS A 62 2.34 37.81 -6.55
N VAL A 63 3.55 37.28 -6.45
CA VAL A 63 4.55 37.30 -7.53
C VAL A 63 4.80 35.86 -7.95
N ILE A 64 4.78 35.58 -9.25
CA ILE A 64 5.05 34.24 -9.78
C ILE A 64 6.44 34.27 -10.43
N ILE A 65 7.30 33.33 -10.06
CA ILE A 65 8.66 33.25 -10.58
C ILE A 65 8.89 31.83 -11.12
N PRO A 66 9.14 31.66 -12.42
CA PRO A 66 9.50 30.35 -12.97
C PRO A 66 10.83 29.87 -12.38
N LEU A 67 10.91 28.59 -12.03
CA LEU A 67 12.12 27.91 -11.59
C LEU A 67 12.35 26.71 -12.49
N ASN A 68 13.36 26.81 -13.35
CA ASN A 68 13.75 25.73 -14.25
C ASN A 68 14.61 24.72 -13.51
N ILE A 69 14.24 23.45 -13.58
CA ILE A 69 14.94 22.33 -12.96
C ILE A 69 15.59 21.52 -14.07
N SER A 70 16.89 21.26 -13.96
CA SER A 70 17.63 20.46 -14.94
C SER A 70 18.56 19.46 -14.26
N ALA A 71 18.80 18.33 -14.91
CA ALA A 71 19.69 17.27 -14.43
C ALA A 71 20.76 16.93 -15.49
N PRO A 72 21.92 16.40 -15.08
CA PRO A 72 22.90 15.89 -16.03
C PRO A 72 22.36 14.65 -16.75
N GLY A 73 22.36 14.69 -18.09
CA GLY A 73 22.05 13.54 -18.94
C GLY A 73 23.27 12.64 -19.16
N ASP A 74 23.03 11.46 -19.73
CA ASP A 74 24.05 10.42 -19.98
C ASP A 74 25.21 10.88 -20.88
N ASP A 75 24.97 11.91 -21.71
CA ASP A 75 25.95 12.53 -22.60
C ASP A 75 26.68 13.73 -21.97
N GLY A 76 26.39 14.03 -20.70
CA GLY A 76 26.91 15.17 -19.97
C GLY A 76 26.24 16.51 -20.32
N GLN A 77 25.19 16.53 -21.14
CA GLN A 77 24.38 17.74 -21.35
C GLN A 77 23.32 17.87 -20.26
N MET A 78 22.98 19.12 -19.90
CA MET A 78 21.88 19.37 -18.96
C MET A 78 20.55 19.17 -19.68
N MET A 79 19.77 18.21 -19.21
CA MET A 79 18.39 17.99 -19.65
C MET A 79 17.45 18.77 -18.74
N GLN A 80 16.59 19.60 -19.31
CA GLN A 80 15.52 20.26 -18.55
C GLN A 80 14.49 19.20 -18.15
N LEU A 81 14.26 19.07 -16.85
CA LEU A 81 13.29 18.14 -16.28
C LEU A 81 11.91 18.79 -16.20
N ASP A 82 11.85 20.01 -15.64
CA ASP A 82 10.58 20.67 -15.37
C ASP A 82 10.73 22.20 -15.20
N GLU A 83 9.61 22.92 -15.21
CA GLU A 83 9.49 24.33 -14.85
C GLU A 83 8.44 24.49 -13.73
N LEU A 84 8.90 24.82 -12.52
CA LEU A 84 8.03 25.08 -11.37
C LEU A 84 7.63 26.56 -11.33
N ARG A 85 6.33 26.83 -11.20
CA ARG A 85 5.82 28.20 -11.03
C ARG A 85 5.85 28.57 -9.55
N CYS A 86 6.97 29.10 -9.06
CA CYS A 86 7.10 29.47 -7.66
C CYS A 86 6.22 30.67 -7.32
N ILE A 87 5.24 30.46 -6.45
CA ILE A 87 4.33 31.48 -5.96
C ILE A 87 4.92 32.13 -4.72
N MET A 88 5.21 33.42 -4.83
CA MET A 88 5.68 34.24 -3.73
C MET A 88 4.51 35.07 -3.19
N ILE A 89 4.29 35.04 -1.88
CA ILE A 89 3.25 35.79 -1.17
C ILE A 89 3.86 36.67 -0.08
N GLN A 90 3.12 37.66 0.40
CA GLN A 90 3.57 38.51 1.51
C GLN A 90 2.90 38.08 2.82
N GLU A 91 3.69 37.65 3.80
CA GLU A 91 3.25 37.29 5.15
C GLU A 91 3.92 38.21 6.17
N ASP A 92 3.13 38.83 7.05
CA ASP A 92 3.62 39.74 8.09
C ASP A 92 4.56 40.87 7.58
N GLY A 93 4.38 41.26 6.31
CA GLY A 93 5.18 42.28 5.63
C GLY A 93 6.43 41.76 4.91
N GLU A 94 6.76 40.47 5.02
CA GLU A 94 7.89 39.82 4.36
C GLU A 94 7.45 38.93 3.19
N TRP A 95 8.28 38.82 2.16
CA TRP A 95 8.05 37.86 1.07
C TRP A 95 8.38 36.44 1.53
N LYS A 96 7.48 35.50 1.23
CA LYS A 96 7.61 34.06 1.49
C LYS A 96 7.26 33.25 0.25
N PHE A 97 7.86 32.08 0.13
CA PHE A 97 7.59 31.10 -0.91
C PHE A 97 6.49 30.15 -0.46
N ASP A 98 5.39 30.13 -1.21
CA ASP A 98 4.27 29.21 -1.01
C ASP A 98 4.47 27.95 -1.86
N LEU A 99 5.19 27.00 -1.28
CA LEU A 99 5.54 25.73 -1.93
C LEU A 99 4.29 24.89 -2.20
N ALA A 100 3.37 24.79 -1.22
CA ALA A 100 2.15 24.00 -1.34
C ALA A 100 1.32 24.43 -2.56
N THR A 101 1.04 25.73 -2.70
CA THR A 101 0.27 26.24 -3.85
C THR A 101 1.06 26.17 -5.16
N SER A 102 2.40 26.17 -5.11
CA SER A 102 3.24 26.09 -6.31
C SER A 102 3.23 24.70 -6.94
N VAL A 103 3.12 23.65 -6.10
CA VAL A 103 3.18 22.25 -6.53
C VAL A 103 1.79 21.67 -6.86
N ALA A 104 0.72 22.16 -6.21
CA ALA A 104 -0.63 21.65 -6.44
C ALA A 104 -1.09 21.64 -7.92
N PRO A 105 -0.88 22.70 -8.74
CA PRO A 105 -1.28 22.70 -10.14
C PRO A 105 -0.43 21.74 -11.00
N GLN A 106 0.81 21.47 -10.61
CA GLN A 106 1.65 20.49 -11.30
C GLN A 106 1.19 19.06 -10.98
N MET A 107 0.81 18.77 -9.73
CA MET A 107 0.19 17.49 -9.38
C MET A 107 -1.10 17.27 -10.15
N GLU A 108 -1.99 18.26 -10.22
CA GLU A 108 -3.23 18.19 -10.98
C GLU A 108 -2.98 18.05 -12.50
N ALA A 109 -1.95 18.73 -13.03
CA ALA A 109 -1.54 18.59 -14.43
C ALA A 109 -0.89 17.23 -14.74
N VAL A 110 -0.13 16.65 -13.80
CA VAL A 110 0.41 15.29 -13.91
C VAL A 110 -0.73 14.27 -13.86
N GLU A 111 -1.70 14.43 -12.96
CA GLU A 111 -2.90 13.60 -12.90
C GLU A 111 -3.72 13.69 -14.22
N ALA A 112 -3.91 14.90 -14.74
CA ALA A 112 -4.62 15.13 -16.00
C ALA A 112 -3.84 14.64 -17.23
N ALA A 113 -2.52 14.82 -17.26
CA ALA A 113 -1.65 14.35 -18.33
C ALA A 113 -1.50 12.83 -18.30
N MET A 114 -1.51 12.19 -17.13
CA MET A 114 -1.58 10.74 -16.99
C MET A 114 -2.94 10.22 -17.46
N GLY A 115 -4.04 10.90 -17.15
CA GLY A 115 -5.38 10.58 -17.68
C GLY A 115 -5.46 10.65 -19.21
N GLN A 116 -4.79 11.61 -19.84
CA GLN A 116 -4.76 11.75 -21.30
C GLN A 116 -3.69 10.87 -21.99
N MET A 117 -2.54 10.61 -21.35
CA MET A 117 -1.51 9.70 -21.87
C MET A 117 -1.94 8.23 -21.83
N MET A 118 -2.76 7.83 -20.84
CA MET A 118 -3.37 6.50 -20.79
C MET A 118 -4.32 6.22 -21.97
N GLU A 119 -4.86 7.26 -22.61
CA GLU A 119 -5.75 7.11 -23.77
C GLU A 119 -4.97 6.90 -25.08
N GLN A 120 -3.65 7.16 -25.13
CA GLN A 120 -2.89 7.18 -26.40
C GLN A 120 -1.60 6.35 -26.49
N LEU A 121 -1.02 5.80 -25.41
CA LEU A 121 0.35 5.24 -25.52
C LEU A 121 0.66 4.01 -24.65
N GLY A 122 -0.25 3.04 -24.59
CA GLY A 122 -0.09 1.80 -23.82
C GLY A 122 0.80 0.72 -24.44
N THR A 123 1.98 1.02 -25.02
CA THR A 123 2.86 -0.09 -25.47
C THR A 123 4.34 0.28 -25.62
N ALA A 124 4.68 1.48 -26.09
CA ALA A 124 6.07 1.78 -26.48
C ALA A 124 6.99 2.33 -25.37
N MET A 125 6.44 2.89 -24.29
CA MET A 125 7.23 3.44 -23.17
C MET A 125 7.39 2.48 -21.99
N GLY A 126 6.45 1.55 -21.77
CA GLY A 126 6.53 0.56 -20.69
C GLY A 126 7.77 -0.35 -20.81
N GLU A 127 8.08 -0.80 -22.03
CA GLU A 127 9.28 -1.60 -22.31
C GLU A 127 10.58 -0.79 -22.15
N ALA A 128 10.56 0.50 -22.49
CA ALA A 128 11.73 1.36 -22.41
C ALA A 128 12.08 1.74 -20.96
N PHE A 129 11.09 2.05 -20.13
CA PHE A 129 11.31 2.37 -18.71
C PHE A 129 11.56 1.12 -17.86
N GLY A 130 10.91 -0.01 -18.17
CA GLY A 130 11.20 -1.29 -17.51
C GLY A 130 12.65 -1.73 -17.75
N ALA A 131 13.14 -1.64 -19.00
CA ALA A 131 14.52 -1.98 -19.33
C ALA A 131 15.56 -1.03 -18.70
N ILE A 132 15.22 0.25 -18.52
CA ILE A 132 16.07 1.24 -17.83
C ILE A 132 16.07 0.97 -16.32
N GLY A 133 14.93 0.64 -15.71
CA GLY A 133 14.83 0.24 -14.30
C GLY A 133 15.60 -1.04 -13.97
N ASP A 134 15.49 -2.06 -14.83
CA ASP A 134 16.23 -3.32 -14.69
C ASP A 134 17.74 -3.11 -14.89
N ALA A 135 18.15 -2.21 -15.79
CA ALA A 135 19.56 -1.87 -16.02
C ALA A 135 20.16 -1.07 -14.86
N ILE A 136 19.41 -0.16 -14.24
CA ILE A 136 19.82 0.64 -13.08
C ILE A 136 19.93 -0.25 -11.84
N SER A 137 18.94 -1.12 -11.58
CA SER A 137 18.94 -2.09 -10.47
C SER A 137 20.14 -3.05 -10.53
N ASN A 138 20.53 -3.48 -11.74
CA ASN A 138 21.71 -4.34 -11.95
C ASN A 138 23.05 -3.56 -11.90
N ALA A 139 23.07 -2.28 -12.25
CA ALA A 139 24.29 -1.47 -12.29
C ALA A 139 24.68 -0.85 -10.94
N PHE A 140 23.73 -0.63 -10.03
CA PHE A 140 23.97 -0.01 -8.72
C PHE A 140 24.30 -0.99 -7.59
N GLY A 141 24.58 -2.24 -7.93
CA GLY A 141 24.96 -3.26 -6.96
C GLY A 141 23.74 -3.71 -6.18
N GLY A 142 23.01 -4.68 -6.74
CA GLY A 142 22.02 -5.44 -5.98
C GLY A 142 22.64 -5.81 -4.65
N SER A 143 22.11 -5.21 -3.58
CA SER A 143 22.49 -5.58 -2.23
C SER A 143 22.25 -7.07 -2.16
N SER A 144 23.31 -7.86 -2.09
CA SER A 144 23.21 -9.21 -1.58
C SER A 144 22.81 -9.04 -0.13
N SER A 145 21.51 -8.88 0.12
CA SER A 145 20.92 -9.09 1.42
C SER A 145 21.28 -10.53 1.75
N GLU A 146 22.30 -10.74 2.57
CA GLU A 146 22.53 -12.05 3.15
C GLU A 146 21.19 -12.53 3.72
N PRO A 147 20.84 -13.83 3.58
CA PRO A 147 19.60 -14.33 4.15
C PRO A 147 19.60 -14.00 5.64
N SER A 148 18.79 -13.02 6.02
CA SER A 148 18.55 -12.66 7.41
C SER A 148 17.81 -13.83 8.05
N ASP A 149 18.31 -14.30 9.19
CA ASP A 149 17.67 -15.40 9.91
C ASP A 149 16.39 -14.90 10.58
N TRP A 150 15.28 -14.99 9.87
CA TRP A 150 13.95 -14.63 10.38
C TRP A 150 13.38 -15.67 11.33
N SER A 151 14.01 -16.85 11.48
CA SER A 151 13.45 -17.92 12.30
C SER A 151 13.33 -17.54 13.78
N GLU A 152 14.16 -16.58 14.23
CA GLU A 152 14.17 -16.04 15.59
C GLU A 152 13.31 -14.78 15.78
N ALA A 153 12.67 -14.24 14.73
CA ALA A 153 11.86 -13.02 14.84
C ALA A 153 10.69 -13.23 15.84
N SER A 154 10.35 -12.19 16.61
CA SER A 154 9.32 -12.31 17.66
C SER A 154 7.96 -12.75 17.11
N THR A 155 7.25 -13.57 17.88
CA THR A 155 5.84 -13.92 17.64
C THR A 155 4.88 -13.06 18.45
N GLU A 156 5.39 -12.28 19.40
CA GLU A 156 4.59 -11.41 20.26
C GLU A 156 4.15 -10.17 19.47
N LEU A 157 2.96 -9.67 19.79
CA LEU A 157 2.44 -8.41 19.28
C LEU A 157 2.91 -7.27 20.19
N GLU A 158 3.39 -6.19 19.60
CA GLU A 158 3.66 -4.96 20.33
C GLU A 158 2.44 -4.03 20.35
N ASP A 159 2.29 -3.26 21.42
CA ASP A 159 1.17 -2.32 21.59
C ASP A 159 1.09 -1.33 20.40
N ALA A 160 2.23 -0.93 19.84
CA ALA A 160 2.30 -0.03 18.69
C ALA A 160 1.83 -0.67 17.37
N GLU A 161 1.79 -2.00 17.29
CA GLU A 161 1.26 -2.73 16.12
C GLU A 161 -0.26 -2.87 16.17
N CYS A 162 -0.90 -2.52 17.28
CA CYS A 162 -2.28 -2.90 17.55
C CYS A 162 -3.23 -1.71 17.67
N GLY A 163 -4.27 -1.73 16.84
CA GLY A 163 -5.45 -0.89 17.00
C GLY A 163 -6.53 -1.58 17.83
N MET A 164 -7.34 -0.79 18.54
CA MET A 164 -8.54 -1.28 19.24
C MET A 164 -9.75 -1.21 18.33
N LEU A 165 -10.50 -2.31 18.26
CA LEU A 165 -11.78 -2.38 17.58
C LEU A 165 -12.90 -2.08 18.58
N GLU A 166 -13.73 -1.09 18.25
CA GLU A 166 -14.91 -0.71 19.03
C GLU A 166 -16.19 -1.15 18.32
N GLY A 167 -17.23 -1.46 19.10
CA GLY A 167 -18.58 -1.69 18.55
C GLY A 167 -18.71 -2.95 17.70
N LEU A 168 -17.99 -4.03 18.05
CA LEU A 168 -18.17 -5.33 17.41
C LEU A 168 -19.46 -5.99 17.94
N GLU A 169 -20.44 -6.13 17.06
CA GLU A 169 -21.71 -6.80 17.32
C GLU A 169 -21.79 -8.13 16.58
N GLU A 170 -22.28 -9.17 17.25
CA GLU A 170 -22.39 -10.48 16.65
C GLU A 170 -23.66 -10.62 15.79
N LEU A 171 -23.57 -11.36 14.67
CA LEU A 171 -24.73 -11.84 13.89
C LEU A 171 -25.07 -13.29 14.27
N PRO A 172 -26.01 -13.55 15.20
CA PRO A 172 -26.14 -14.87 15.84
C PRO A 172 -26.51 -15.99 14.88
N ASP A 173 -27.48 -15.78 13.99
CA ASP A 173 -27.93 -16.82 13.05
C ASP A 173 -26.81 -17.24 12.08
N LEU A 174 -26.01 -16.27 11.63
CA LEU A 174 -24.89 -16.51 10.72
C LEU A 174 -23.71 -17.14 11.46
N SER A 175 -23.41 -16.64 12.65
CA SER A 175 -22.47 -17.24 13.61
C SER A 175 -22.75 -18.72 13.84
N ASP A 176 -24.01 -19.09 14.09
CA ASP A 176 -24.42 -20.48 14.31
C ASP A 176 -24.21 -21.31 13.03
N ALA A 177 -24.64 -20.81 11.88
CA ALA A 177 -24.47 -21.49 10.59
C ALA A 177 -22.99 -21.71 10.24
N ILE A 178 -22.11 -20.75 10.51
CA ILE A 178 -20.68 -20.88 10.25
C ILE A 178 -20.02 -21.80 11.27
N SER A 179 -20.38 -21.68 12.54
CA SER A 179 -19.86 -22.56 13.60
C SER A 179 -20.22 -24.03 13.34
N GLU A 180 -21.41 -24.31 12.79
CA GLU A 180 -21.80 -25.67 12.39
C GLU A 180 -20.87 -26.25 11.31
N VAL A 181 -20.50 -25.44 10.31
CA VAL A 181 -19.64 -25.87 9.20
C VAL A 181 -18.17 -26.01 9.62
N MET A 182 -17.70 -25.09 10.47
CA MET A 182 -16.32 -25.12 10.98
C MET A 182 -16.12 -26.21 12.05
N GLY A 183 -17.18 -26.61 12.75
CA GLY A 183 -17.13 -27.63 13.81
C GLY A 183 -16.66 -27.09 15.17
N ASP A 184 -16.44 -25.79 15.26
CA ASP A 184 -16.04 -25.03 16.43
C ASP A 184 -16.76 -23.66 16.45
N ARG A 185 -16.64 -22.93 17.55
CA ARG A 185 -17.31 -21.64 17.69
C ARG A 185 -16.56 -20.58 16.88
N THR A 186 -17.14 -20.17 15.76
CA THR A 186 -16.63 -19.11 14.88
C THR A 186 -17.69 -17.99 14.76
N PRO A 187 -17.62 -16.92 15.57
CA PRO A 187 -18.56 -15.81 15.47
C PRO A 187 -18.35 -14.96 14.22
N VAL A 188 -19.45 -14.42 13.68
CA VAL A 188 -19.41 -13.29 12.74
C VAL A 188 -19.69 -12.00 13.50
N LEU A 189 -18.70 -11.12 13.48
CA LEU A 189 -18.68 -9.84 14.18
C LEU A 189 -18.74 -8.70 13.16
N VAL A 190 -19.60 -7.72 13.41
CA VAL A 190 -19.78 -6.54 12.56
C VAL A 190 -19.38 -5.31 13.37
N ALA A 191 -18.52 -4.46 12.82
CA ALA A 191 -18.24 -3.13 13.37
C ALA A 191 -19.44 -2.19 13.11
N SER A 192 -20.56 -2.46 13.79
CA SER A 192 -21.89 -1.88 13.52
C SER A 192 -21.86 -0.36 13.58
N ARG A 193 -21.17 0.21 14.57
CA ARG A 193 -21.06 1.66 14.76
C ARG A 193 -20.44 2.35 13.55
N GLY A 194 -19.27 1.88 13.10
CA GLY A 194 -18.60 2.47 11.95
C GLY A 194 -19.39 2.28 10.64
N MET A 195 -20.10 1.16 10.51
CA MET A 195 -20.98 0.90 9.35
C MET A 195 -22.21 1.81 9.35
N VAL A 196 -22.84 2.04 10.51
CA VAL A 196 -23.95 2.99 10.65
C VAL A 196 -23.48 4.41 10.34
N ASP A 197 -22.32 4.81 10.88
CA ASP A 197 -21.72 6.13 10.63
C ASP A 197 -21.39 6.30 9.13
N GLN A 198 -20.93 5.25 8.45
CA GLN A 198 -20.68 5.24 7.00
C GLN A 198 -21.97 5.45 6.20
N VAL A 199 -23.06 4.74 6.54
CA VAL A 199 -24.32 4.80 5.78
C VAL A 199 -25.14 6.06 6.10
N GLY A 200 -25.02 6.63 7.30
CA GLY A 200 -25.62 7.91 7.73
C GLY A 200 -27.11 7.86 8.08
N ASP A 201 -27.93 7.13 7.31
CA ASP A 201 -29.41 7.10 7.43
C ASP A 201 -29.96 5.68 7.77
N CYS A 202 -29.19 4.86 8.49
CA CYS A 202 -29.58 3.49 8.83
C CYS A 202 -29.44 3.26 10.35
N ASP A 203 -30.43 2.65 10.99
CA ASP A 203 -30.22 2.13 12.35
C ASP A 203 -29.49 0.78 12.33
N THR A 204 -28.94 0.38 13.47
CA THR A 204 -28.16 -0.86 13.58
C THR A 204 -28.98 -2.09 13.18
N ASP A 205 -30.26 -2.19 13.56
CA ASP A 205 -31.07 -3.36 13.26
C ASP A 205 -31.31 -3.52 11.75
N MET A 206 -31.63 -2.43 11.07
CA MET A 206 -31.78 -2.38 9.60
C MET A 206 -30.48 -2.73 8.88
N LEU A 207 -29.34 -2.24 9.37
CA LEU A 207 -28.02 -2.57 8.83
C LEU A 207 -27.74 -4.08 8.95
N LEU A 208 -27.93 -4.65 10.14
CA LEU A 208 -27.68 -6.07 10.39
C LEU A 208 -28.64 -6.96 9.58
N GLU A 209 -29.89 -6.54 9.37
CA GLU A 209 -30.83 -7.23 8.48
C GLU A 209 -30.38 -7.18 7.02
N ARG A 210 -29.92 -6.01 6.53
CA ARG A 210 -29.39 -5.84 5.17
C ARG A 210 -28.19 -6.75 4.93
N LEU A 211 -27.20 -6.70 5.82
CA LEU A 211 -26.00 -7.55 5.73
C LEU A 211 -26.35 -9.04 5.69
N ARG A 212 -27.29 -9.48 6.53
CA ARG A 212 -27.76 -10.88 6.58
C ARG A 212 -28.38 -11.34 5.26
N ASN A 213 -29.22 -10.50 4.67
CA ASN A 213 -30.04 -10.89 3.52
C ASN A 213 -29.35 -10.65 2.17
N GLU A 214 -28.47 -9.64 2.08
CA GLU A 214 -27.88 -9.22 0.81
C GLU A 214 -26.42 -9.67 0.67
N PHE A 215 -25.64 -9.66 1.76
CA PHE A 215 -24.19 -9.80 1.69
C PHE A 215 -23.68 -11.20 2.08
N PHE A 216 -24.28 -11.81 3.11
CA PHE A 216 -23.87 -13.14 3.58
C PHE A 216 -24.55 -14.39 3.00
N PRO A 217 -25.51 -14.33 2.04
CA PRO A 217 -26.02 -15.55 1.43
C PRO A 217 -24.89 -16.42 0.86
N GLY A 218 -24.79 -17.65 1.37
CA GLY A 218 -23.81 -18.64 0.89
C GLY A 218 -22.40 -18.54 1.48
N LEU A 219 -22.14 -17.60 2.41
CA LEU A 219 -20.82 -17.52 3.07
C LEU A 219 -20.47 -18.84 3.80
N SER A 220 -21.43 -19.46 4.48
CA SER A 220 -21.22 -20.76 5.15
C SER A 220 -20.81 -21.87 4.19
N ASN A 221 -21.40 -21.93 2.98
CA ASN A 221 -21.04 -22.91 1.96
C ASN A 221 -19.62 -22.67 1.45
N LEU A 222 -19.28 -21.41 1.18
CA LEU A 222 -17.95 -21.01 0.72
C LEU A 222 -16.87 -21.36 1.76
N LEU A 223 -17.15 -21.15 3.05
CA LEU A 223 -16.24 -21.56 4.12
C LEU A 223 -16.16 -23.09 4.23
N SER A 224 -17.25 -23.81 3.99
CA SER A 224 -17.23 -25.28 3.90
C SER A 224 -16.28 -25.76 2.81
N ASP A 225 -16.38 -25.16 1.62
CA ASP A 225 -15.57 -25.50 0.47
C ASP A 225 -14.09 -25.18 0.72
N ALA A 226 -13.80 -24.02 1.33
CA ALA A 226 -12.44 -23.66 1.75
C ALA A 226 -11.90 -24.63 2.82
N ALA A 227 -12.70 -25.00 3.81
CA ALA A 227 -12.32 -25.95 4.87
C ALA A 227 -12.15 -27.40 4.38
N ASN A 228 -12.57 -27.71 3.16
CA ASN A 228 -12.29 -28.98 2.49
C ASN A 228 -10.96 -28.95 1.71
N GLN A 229 -10.46 -27.76 1.39
CA GLN A 229 -9.20 -27.55 0.65
C GLN A 229 -8.04 -27.19 1.56
N TYR A 230 -8.32 -26.50 2.66
CA TYR A 230 -7.34 -25.94 3.58
C TYR A 230 -7.68 -26.28 5.03
N PRO A 231 -6.68 -26.32 5.92
CA PRO A 231 -6.85 -26.61 7.34
C PRO A 231 -7.45 -25.41 8.11
N VAL A 232 -8.70 -25.06 7.83
CA VAL A 232 -9.38 -23.88 8.43
C VAL A 232 -9.93 -24.18 9.82
N ARG A 233 -10.46 -25.40 10.04
CA ARG A 233 -11.14 -25.80 11.28
C ARG A 233 -10.19 -25.78 12.47
N GLY A 234 -10.57 -25.15 13.57
CA GLY A 234 -9.70 -24.94 14.74
C GLY A 234 -8.66 -23.84 14.58
N ARG A 235 -8.52 -23.25 13.37
CA ARG A 235 -7.58 -22.15 13.07
C ARG A 235 -8.28 -20.82 12.86
N LEU A 236 -9.47 -20.81 12.24
CA LEU A 236 -10.29 -19.61 12.10
C LEU A 236 -10.98 -19.30 13.43
N ARG A 237 -10.69 -18.14 14.02
CA ARG A 237 -11.30 -17.72 15.29
C ARG A 237 -12.62 -17.01 15.07
N ALA A 238 -12.65 -16.03 14.16
CA ALA A 238 -13.82 -15.21 13.91
C ALA A 238 -13.81 -14.67 12.47
N ILE A 239 -14.96 -14.17 12.05
CA ILE A 239 -15.09 -13.38 10.82
C ILE A 239 -15.49 -11.98 11.23
N ARG A 240 -14.74 -10.97 10.81
CA ARG A 240 -15.02 -9.56 11.09
C ARG A 240 -15.45 -8.84 9.83
N VAL A 241 -16.45 -7.99 9.97
CA VAL A 241 -17.02 -7.20 8.87
C VAL A 241 -16.88 -5.74 9.26
N GLU A 242 -16.05 -5.01 8.51
CA GLU A 242 -15.56 -3.68 8.87
C GLU A 242 -15.85 -2.66 7.76
N PRO A 243 -16.17 -1.39 8.09
CA PRO A 243 -16.34 -0.34 7.09
C PRO A 243 -14.99 0.13 6.55
N VAL A 244 -14.97 0.61 5.32
CA VAL A 244 -13.86 1.39 4.76
C VAL A 244 -14.26 2.82 4.41
N LEU A 245 -13.31 3.74 4.31
CA LEU A 245 -13.60 5.13 4.00
C LEU A 245 -13.86 5.35 2.51
N GLU A 246 -13.22 4.57 1.66
CA GLU A 246 -13.35 4.62 0.21
C GLU A 246 -13.61 3.21 -0.32
N TRP A 247 -14.49 3.08 -1.30
CA TRP A 247 -14.84 1.77 -1.89
C TRP A 247 -13.63 1.03 -2.47
N MET A 248 -12.59 1.76 -2.89
CA MET A 248 -11.33 1.19 -3.40
C MET A 248 -10.53 0.45 -2.32
N ASP A 249 -10.74 0.78 -1.05
CA ASP A 249 -10.07 0.14 0.10
C ASP A 249 -10.76 -1.16 0.54
N ARG A 250 -11.84 -1.59 -0.13
CA ARG A 250 -12.48 -2.87 0.16
C ARG A 250 -11.42 -3.98 0.11
N THR A 251 -11.48 -4.91 1.06
CA THR A 251 -10.50 -5.99 1.13
C THR A 251 -11.05 -7.22 1.85
N VAL A 252 -10.54 -8.38 1.46
CA VAL A 252 -10.70 -9.63 2.21
C VAL A 252 -9.31 -10.12 2.57
N VAL A 253 -8.99 -10.17 3.87
CA VAL A 253 -7.62 -10.44 4.35
C VAL A 253 -7.67 -11.14 5.71
N LEU A 254 -6.56 -11.75 6.12
CA LEU A 254 -6.40 -12.26 7.48
C LEU A 254 -5.80 -11.19 8.40
N ASP A 255 -6.35 -11.10 9.62
CA ASP A 255 -5.78 -10.37 10.74
C ASP A 255 -5.53 -11.35 11.88
N GLY A 256 -4.34 -11.95 11.89
CA GLY A 256 -4.04 -13.10 12.73
C GLY A 256 -5.02 -14.25 12.43
N PRO A 257 -5.81 -14.71 13.42
CA PRO A 257 -6.76 -15.81 13.24
C PRO A 257 -8.14 -15.39 12.71
N ASP A 258 -8.36 -14.10 12.42
CA ASP A 258 -9.64 -13.61 11.93
C ASP A 258 -9.64 -13.44 10.41
N LEU A 259 -10.73 -13.83 9.77
CA LEU A 259 -11.05 -13.38 8.41
C LEU A 259 -11.70 -12.00 8.48
N VAL A 260 -11.08 -10.99 7.88
CA VAL A 260 -11.59 -9.63 7.85
C VAL A 260 -12.14 -9.34 6.46
N ILE A 261 -13.41 -8.92 6.39
CA ILE A 261 -14.10 -8.50 5.18
C ILE A 261 -14.44 -7.01 5.34
N ARG A 262 -13.79 -6.18 4.54
CA ARG A 262 -13.92 -4.73 4.55
C ARG A 262 -14.71 -4.25 3.35
N ILE A 263 -15.75 -3.47 3.60
CA ILE A 263 -16.71 -3.05 2.57
C ILE A 263 -17.16 -1.60 2.74
N ASP A 264 -17.59 -1.01 1.63
CA ASP A 264 -18.32 0.24 1.58
C ASP A 264 -19.74 0.00 1.09
N LEU A 265 -20.72 0.14 1.99
CA LEU A 265 -22.12 -0.12 1.70
C LEU A 265 -22.82 1.01 0.93
N ARG A 266 -22.13 2.14 0.72
CA ARG A 266 -22.65 3.30 -0.02
C ARG A 266 -22.53 3.11 -1.53
N GLU A 267 -21.49 2.40 -1.97
CA GLU A 267 -21.17 2.18 -3.38
C GLU A 267 -21.38 0.71 -3.74
N PRO A 268 -22.04 0.38 -4.88
CA PRO A 268 -22.18 -1.01 -5.33
C PRO A 268 -20.82 -1.73 -5.44
N GLU A 269 -19.82 -1.03 -5.99
CA GLU A 269 -18.45 -1.50 -6.16
C GLU A 269 -17.71 -1.65 -4.82
N GLY A 270 -18.20 -1.04 -3.74
CA GLY A 270 -17.66 -1.17 -2.39
C GLY A 270 -17.98 -2.50 -1.71
N THR A 271 -18.79 -3.35 -2.35
CA THR A 271 -19.20 -4.67 -1.82
C THR A 271 -18.73 -5.80 -2.73
N TYR A 272 -18.62 -6.99 -2.14
CA TYR A 272 -18.32 -8.22 -2.88
C TYR A 272 -19.57 -8.98 -3.28
N THR A 273 -19.58 -9.44 -4.53
CA THR A 273 -20.50 -10.49 -4.98
C THR A 273 -20.09 -11.85 -4.42
N HIS A 274 -21.04 -12.79 -4.40
CA HIS A 274 -20.74 -14.17 -4.02
C HIS A 274 -19.64 -14.81 -4.88
N HIS A 275 -19.60 -14.46 -6.17
CA HIS A 275 -18.58 -14.97 -7.09
C HIS A 275 -17.19 -14.47 -6.72
N GLU A 276 -17.02 -13.15 -6.48
CA GLU A 276 -15.74 -12.59 -6.04
C GLU A 276 -15.28 -13.23 -4.72
N LEU A 277 -16.17 -13.34 -3.72
CA LEU A 277 -15.80 -13.99 -2.46
C LEU A 277 -15.35 -15.44 -2.68
N SER A 278 -16.00 -16.19 -3.58
CA SER A 278 -15.65 -17.59 -3.87
C SER A 278 -14.25 -17.76 -4.46
N GLU A 279 -13.72 -16.73 -5.13
CA GLU A 279 -12.38 -16.71 -5.69
C GLU A 279 -11.33 -16.25 -4.67
N ILE A 280 -11.70 -15.31 -3.80
CA ILE A 280 -10.77 -14.67 -2.87
C ILE A 280 -10.63 -15.47 -1.57
N VAL A 281 -11.75 -15.83 -0.93
CA VAL A 281 -11.75 -16.35 0.45
C VAL A 281 -10.95 -17.65 0.61
N PRO A 282 -11.03 -18.65 -0.30
CA PRO A 282 -10.22 -19.85 -0.14
C PRO A 282 -8.71 -19.56 -0.10
N GLY A 283 -8.24 -18.62 -0.92
CA GLY A 283 -6.84 -18.20 -0.95
C GLY A 283 -6.42 -17.50 0.33
N VAL A 284 -7.25 -16.57 0.81
CA VAL A 284 -7.03 -15.87 2.08
C VAL A 284 -6.97 -16.86 3.24
N LEU A 285 -7.92 -17.79 3.33
CA LEU A 285 -7.97 -18.79 4.40
C LEU A 285 -6.84 -19.81 4.34
N ALA A 286 -6.23 -20.03 3.18
CA ALA A 286 -5.00 -20.83 3.08
C ALA A 286 -3.87 -20.23 3.92
N GLY A 287 -3.88 -18.91 4.17
CA GLY A 287 -2.91 -18.22 5.01
C GLY A 287 -3.09 -18.41 6.52
N LEU A 288 -4.11 -19.14 6.99
CA LEU A 288 -4.35 -19.36 8.42
C LEU A 288 -3.23 -20.20 9.07
N GLU A 289 -2.88 -19.84 10.30
CA GLU A 289 -1.85 -20.52 11.10
C GLU A 289 -2.47 -21.33 12.24
N GLU A 290 -1.72 -22.33 12.72
CA GLU A 290 -2.03 -22.96 14.00
C GLU A 290 -1.92 -21.91 15.11
N GLN A 291 -2.95 -21.83 15.95
CA GLN A 291 -3.00 -20.83 17.00
C GLN A 291 -2.18 -21.27 18.21
N ASP A 292 -0.91 -20.87 18.21
CA ASP A 292 -0.01 -21.04 19.37
C ASP A 292 0.04 -19.79 20.27
N VAL A 293 -0.49 -18.66 19.78
CA VAL A 293 -0.44 -17.35 20.46
C VAL A 293 -1.85 -16.85 20.74
N PHE A 294 -2.04 -16.30 21.93
CA PHE A 294 -3.29 -15.64 22.29
C PHE A 294 -3.46 -14.36 21.46
N TRP A 295 -4.47 -14.33 20.60
CA TRP A 295 -4.91 -13.12 19.91
C TRP A 295 -6.12 -12.56 20.67
N PRO A 296 -6.11 -11.30 21.13
CA PRO A 296 -7.28 -10.67 21.73
C PRO A 296 -8.40 -10.43 20.70
N ALA A 297 -9.67 -10.59 21.07
CA ALA A 297 -10.79 -10.55 20.14
C ALA A 297 -11.08 -9.15 19.56
N ASN A 298 -10.64 -8.11 20.24
CA ASN A 298 -10.91 -6.70 19.92
C ASN A 298 -9.66 -5.93 19.48
N LEU A 299 -8.59 -6.63 19.09
CA LEU A 299 -7.41 -6.01 18.51
C LEU A 299 -7.37 -6.25 17.01
N THR A 300 -6.81 -5.26 16.31
CA THR A 300 -6.44 -5.39 14.91
C THR A 300 -4.99 -5.00 14.68
N THR A 301 -4.31 -5.73 13.80
CA THR A 301 -2.99 -5.32 13.27
C THR A 301 -3.08 -4.65 11.91
N LEU A 302 -4.30 -4.57 11.37
CA LEU A 302 -4.56 -3.91 10.10
C LEU A 302 -4.88 -2.44 10.35
N PRO A 303 -4.40 -1.52 9.51
CA PRO A 303 -4.81 -0.11 9.58
C PRO A 303 -6.33 0.00 9.46
N THR A 304 -6.93 0.91 10.22
CA THR A 304 -8.36 1.26 10.18
C THR A 304 -8.50 2.77 10.00
N HIS A 305 -9.73 3.28 9.92
CA HIS A 305 -9.99 4.72 9.92
C HIS A 305 -9.54 5.44 11.21
N THR A 306 -9.34 4.73 12.33
CA THR A 306 -8.88 5.28 13.62
C THR A 306 -7.47 4.87 14.00
N PHE A 307 -6.85 3.96 13.24
CA PHE A 307 -5.54 3.40 13.54
C PHE A 307 -4.73 3.31 12.26
N ASN A 308 -3.61 4.02 12.19
CA ASN A 308 -2.66 3.85 11.10
C ASN A 308 -1.42 3.12 11.62
N LEU A 309 -0.90 2.19 10.83
CA LEU A 309 0.31 1.45 11.18
C LEU A 309 1.53 2.28 10.76
N ASP A 310 2.39 2.60 11.73
CA ASP A 310 3.61 3.34 11.47
C ASP A 310 4.56 2.53 10.57
N PRO A 311 5.16 3.13 9.53
CA PRO A 311 6.15 2.50 8.64
C PRO A 311 7.28 1.76 9.36
N ASP A 312 7.85 2.40 10.39
CA ASP A 312 8.95 1.83 11.16
C ASP A 312 8.44 0.66 11.99
N VAL A 313 7.21 0.75 12.52
CA VAL A 313 6.59 -0.37 13.24
C VAL A 313 6.37 -1.57 12.32
N TYR A 314 5.86 -1.35 11.11
CA TYR A 314 5.70 -2.42 10.12
C TYR A 314 7.06 -3.04 9.77
N ARG A 315 8.08 -2.22 9.50
CA ARG A 315 9.44 -2.68 9.15
C ARG A 315 10.11 -3.46 10.28
N GLN A 316 9.97 -3.01 11.53
CA GLN A 316 10.72 -3.55 12.68
C GLN A 316 10.01 -4.73 13.36
N HIS A 317 8.69 -4.84 13.24
CA HIS A 317 7.91 -5.85 13.98
C HIS A 317 7.04 -6.71 13.07
N THR A 318 6.19 -6.08 12.25
CA THR A 318 5.20 -6.82 11.44
C THR A 318 5.84 -7.63 10.31
N ALA A 319 6.69 -7.01 9.49
CA ALA A 319 7.35 -7.69 8.37
C ALA A 319 8.27 -8.83 8.84
N PRO A 320 9.11 -8.69 9.90
CA PRO A 320 9.86 -9.80 10.46
C PRO A 320 8.97 -10.98 10.91
N ARG A 321 7.84 -10.71 11.56
CA ARG A 321 6.88 -11.76 11.96
C ARG A 321 6.28 -12.49 10.75
N LEU A 322 5.91 -11.76 9.70
CA LEU A 322 5.41 -12.37 8.45
C LEU A 322 6.51 -13.15 7.71
N MET A 323 7.73 -12.65 7.68
CA MET A 323 8.88 -13.35 7.10
C MET A 323 9.24 -14.63 7.86
N ARG A 324 9.14 -14.64 9.19
CA ARG A 324 9.29 -15.87 9.98
C ARG A 324 8.31 -16.95 9.52
N ARG A 325 7.05 -16.58 9.25
CA ARG A 325 6.04 -17.51 8.73
C ARG A 325 6.43 -18.02 7.35
N ILE A 326 6.89 -17.15 6.45
CA ILE A 326 7.39 -17.56 5.12
C ILE A 326 8.57 -18.54 5.25
N VAL A 327 9.54 -18.29 6.15
CA VAL A 327 10.68 -19.18 6.41
C VAL A 327 10.23 -20.52 6.97
N GLN A 328 9.30 -20.53 7.93
CA GLN A 328 8.75 -21.77 8.49
C GLN A 328 8.02 -22.60 7.42
N ARG A 329 7.27 -21.94 6.52
CA ARG A 329 6.54 -22.61 5.44
C ARG A 329 7.45 -23.15 4.35
N THR A 330 8.46 -22.39 3.96
CA THR A 330 9.44 -22.81 2.94
C THR A 330 10.48 -23.79 3.49
N GLY A 331 10.63 -23.90 4.81
CA GLY A 331 11.61 -24.77 5.46
C GLY A 331 13.06 -24.32 5.30
N GLN A 332 13.30 -23.11 4.78
CA GLN A 332 14.63 -22.58 4.49
C GLN A 332 14.69 -21.05 4.71
N PRO A 333 15.89 -20.48 4.89
CA PRO A 333 16.04 -19.03 4.98
C PRO A 333 15.59 -18.32 3.68
N VAL A 334 14.82 -17.25 3.83
CA VAL A 334 14.31 -16.41 2.74
C VAL A 334 14.66 -14.95 3.02
N ALA A 335 15.37 -14.28 2.11
CA ALA A 335 15.66 -12.86 2.22
C ALA A 335 14.44 -12.00 1.87
N LEU A 336 14.34 -10.83 2.48
CA LEU A 336 13.34 -9.81 2.14
C LEU A 336 14.06 -8.62 1.49
N ASP A 337 13.68 -8.28 0.27
CA ASP A 337 14.20 -7.15 -0.50
C ASP A 337 13.07 -6.16 -0.77
N ILE A 338 13.05 -5.08 0.01
CA ILE A 338 12.06 -4.00 -0.08
C ILE A 338 12.82 -2.67 -0.07
N ASP A 339 12.46 -1.77 -0.99
CA ASP A 339 12.91 -0.39 -0.97
C ASP A 339 12.10 0.40 0.06
N TRP A 340 12.57 0.38 1.31
CA TRP A 340 11.87 1.03 2.42
C TRP A 340 11.80 2.56 2.27
N ASP A 341 12.76 3.14 1.56
CA ASP A 341 12.81 4.59 1.34
C ASP A 341 11.71 4.97 0.33
N GLU A 342 11.61 4.26 -0.80
CA GLU A 342 10.51 4.41 -1.76
C GLU A 342 9.14 4.21 -1.09
N LEU A 343 9.01 3.18 -0.25
CA LEU A 343 7.79 2.91 0.49
C LEU A 343 7.39 4.06 1.43
N SER A 344 8.34 4.71 2.10
CA SER A 344 8.08 5.79 3.05
C SER A 344 7.44 7.03 2.42
N TYR A 345 7.63 7.23 1.11
CA TYR A 345 6.98 8.31 0.36
C TYR A 345 5.48 8.08 0.14
N TYR A 346 5.03 6.82 0.19
CA TYR A 346 3.62 6.49 0.04
C TYR A 346 2.93 6.53 1.41
N ARG A 347 1.96 7.45 1.57
CA ARG A 347 1.10 7.52 2.77
C ARG A 347 0.35 6.21 3.06
N ASP A 348 0.28 5.32 2.08
CA ASP A 348 -0.47 4.08 2.08
C ASP A 348 0.34 2.87 2.55
N LEU A 349 1.41 3.05 3.34
CA LEU A 349 2.20 1.93 3.86
C LEU A 349 1.38 0.93 4.68
N GLY A 350 0.30 1.38 5.32
CA GLY A 350 -0.69 0.50 5.94
C GLY A 350 -1.27 -0.52 4.94
N GLN A 351 -1.40 -0.16 3.67
CA GLN A 351 -1.87 -1.07 2.62
C GLN A 351 -0.88 -2.21 2.34
N PHE A 352 0.41 -2.09 2.66
CA PHE A 352 1.35 -3.22 2.57
C PHE A 352 1.06 -4.31 3.61
N ALA A 353 0.54 -3.93 4.77
CA ALA A 353 0.08 -4.92 5.75
C ALA A 353 -1.10 -5.75 5.20
N ILE A 354 -1.89 -5.17 4.28
CA ILE A 354 -3.06 -5.81 3.68
C ILE A 354 -2.67 -6.59 2.40
N TRP A 355 -1.89 -5.97 1.52
CA TRP A 355 -1.63 -6.43 0.16
C TRP A 355 -0.20 -6.93 -0.08
N GLY A 356 0.62 -6.98 0.97
CA GLY A 356 2.01 -7.41 0.90
C GLY A 356 2.25 -8.87 1.29
N LEU A 357 3.10 -9.07 2.31
CA LEU A 357 3.60 -10.39 2.72
C LEU A 357 2.50 -11.37 3.14
N ASN A 358 1.36 -10.88 3.65
CA ASN A 358 0.21 -11.73 3.97
C ASN A 358 -0.31 -12.51 2.76
N ARG A 359 -0.37 -11.87 1.58
CA ARG A 359 -0.79 -12.52 0.33
C ARG A 359 0.19 -13.60 -0.11
N ILE A 360 1.48 -13.37 0.11
CA ILE A 360 2.54 -14.34 -0.23
C ILE A 360 2.43 -15.60 0.65
N ILE A 361 2.12 -15.46 1.93
CA ILE A 361 1.92 -16.61 2.83
C ILE A 361 0.76 -17.48 2.34
N GLY A 362 -0.38 -16.86 2.04
CA GLY A 362 -1.53 -17.59 1.49
C GLY A 362 -1.22 -18.24 0.14
N ALA A 363 -0.50 -17.54 -0.74
CA ALA A 363 -0.08 -18.06 -2.04
C ALA A 363 0.83 -19.30 -1.95
N ILE A 364 1.78 -19.31 -1.00
CA ILE A 364 2.63 -20.48 -0.74
C ILE A 364 1.76 -21.67 -0.34
N ASN A 365 0.79 -21.47 0.56
CA ASN A 365 -0.09 -22.53 1.01
C ASN A 365 -1.10 -22.98 -0.07
N CYS A 366 -1.49 -22.10 -1.00
CA CYS A 366 -2.28 -22.45 -2.18
C CYS A 366 -1.47 -23.29 -3.17
N ALA A 367 -0.22 -22.90 -3.46
CA ALA A 367 0.65 -23.63 -4.38
C ALA A 367 1.09 -24.98 -3.81
N MET A 368 1.24 -25.07 -2.48
CA MET A 368 1.75 -26.24 -1.77
C MET A 368 0.86 -26.53 -0.55
N PRO A 369 -0.34 -27.09 -0.75
CA PRO A 369 -1.28 -27.32 0.35
C PRO A 369 -0.71 -28.28 1.39
N GLU A 370 -0.90 -27.98 2.68
CA GLU A 370 -0.49 -28.90 3.78
C GLU A 370 -1.08 -30.31 3.59
N LEU A 371 -2.28 -30.42 3.01
CA LEU A 371 -2.96 -31.68 2.71
C LEU A 371 -2.22 -32.54 1.67
N SER A 372 -1.37 -31.93 0.83
CA SER A 372 -0.57 -32.67 -0.16
C SER A 372 0.57 -33.46 0.49
N GLY A 373 1.03 -33.04 1.67
CA GLY A 373 2.17 -33.64 2.37
C GLY A 373 3.51 -33.51 1.62
N GLU A 374 3.54 -32.79 0.50
CA GLU A 374 4.76 -32.57 -0.27
C GLU A 374 5.53 -31.36 0.31
N PRO A 375 6.84 -31.49 0.57
CA PRO A 375 7.63 -30.38 1.04
C PRO A 375 7.79 -29.33 -0.07
N VAL A 376 7.90 -28.07 0.33
CA VAL A 376 8.29 -26.98 -0.58
C VAL A 376 9.63 -27.34 -1.23
N PRO A 377 9.78 -27.29 -2.56
CA PRO A 377 11.04 -27.61 -3.22
C PRO A 377 12.18 -26.73 -2.69
N ASP A 378 13.31 -27.35 -2.38
CA ASP A 378 14.52 -26.65 -1.95
C ASP A 378 14.88 -25.53 -2.93
N GLY A 379 15.09 -24.33 -2.41
CA GLY A 379 15.43 -23.16 -3.20
C GLY A 379 14.31 -22.59 -4.08
N LEU A 380 13.05 -23.05 -3.95
CA LEU A 380 11.92 -22.48 -4.68
C LEU A 380 11.82 -20.97 -4.47
N ILE A 381 11.89 -20.53 -3.21
CA ILE A 381 11.95 -19.11 -2.83
C ILE A 381 13.16 -18.92 -1.93
N LYS A 382 14.10 -18.09 -2.37
CA LYS A 382 15.30 -17.62 -1.66
C LYS A 382 15.17 -16.15 -1.29
N THR A 383 14.41 -15.39 -2.08
CA THR A 383 14.20 -13.96 -1.86
C THR A 383 12.77 -13.60 -2.23
N VAL A 384 12.11 -12.85 -1.37
CA VAL A 384 10.89 -12.11 -1.69
C VAL A 384 11.31 -10.67 -1.97
N ARG A 385 11.12 -10.21 -3.20
CA ARG A 385 11.34 -8.82 -3.60
C ARG A 385 10.00 -8.15 -3.82
N MET A 386 9.75 -7.06 -3.10
CA MET A 386 8.57 -6.23 -3.30
C MET A 386 8.97 -4.84 -3.79
N ARG A 387 8.24 -4.33 -4.78
CA ARG A 387 8.39 -2.98 -5.33
C ARG A 387 7.02 -2.33 -5.58
N ILE A 388 7.03 -1.01 -5.74
CA ILE A 388 5.84 -0.27 -6.13
C ILE A 388 5.76 -0.22 -7.65
N ALA A 389 4.62 -0.65 -8.19
CA ALA A 389 4.27 -0.44 -9.57
C ALA A 389 3.70 0.99 -9.74
N PRO A 390 4.05 1.70 -10.81
CA PRO A 390 3.59 3.07 -11.04
C PRO A 390 2.11 3.15 -11.42
N SER A 391 1.44 2.04 -11.73
CA SER A 391 0.02 1.97 -12.05
C SER A 391 -0.54 0.56 -11.80
N GLU A 392 -1.86 0.43 -11.71
CA GLU A 392 -2.56 -0.87 -11.68
C GLU A 392 -2.14 -1.77 -12.86
N SER A 393 -2.12 -1.22 -14.08
CA SER A 393 -1.73 -1.95 -15.30
C SER A 393 -0.26 -2.37 -15.35
N SER A 394 0.58 -1.81 -14.48
CA SER A 394 2.01 -2.12 -14.41
C SER A 394 2.34 -3.16 -13.36
N LYS A 395 1.35 -3.67 -12.61
CA LYS A 395 1.60 -4.74 -11.63
C LYS A 395 2.14 -5.98 -12.34
N ARG A 396 3.18 -6.59 -11.77
CA ARG A 396 3.76 -7.84 -12.29
C ARG A 396 4.22 -8.74 -11.16
N ALA A 397 4.21 -10.04 -11.39
CA ALA A 397 4.72 -11.01 -10.45
C ALA A 397 5.40 -12.17 -11.18
N GLU A 398 6.62 -12.50 -10.79
CA GLU A 398 7.39 -13.57 -11.41
C GLU A 398 8.30 -14.27 -10.41
N LEU A 399 8.57 -15.55 -10.65
CA LEU A 399 9.54 -16.33 -9.89
C LEU A 399 10.71 -16.70 -10.81
N GLN A 400 11.89 -16.13 -10.57
CA GLN A 400 13.09 -16.40 -11.35
C GLN A 400 14.28 -16.72 -10.44
N ASP A 401 14.92 -17.87 -10.65
CA ASP A 401 16.13 -18.30 -9.93
C ASP A 401 16.00 -18.31 -8.39
N GLY A 402 14.78 -18.43 -7.88
CA GLY A 402 14.44 -18.38 -6.46
C GLY A 402 14.09 -16.97 -5.95
N VAL A 403 14.01 -15.96 -6.81
CA VAL A 403 13.56 -14.61 -6.46
C VAL A 403 12.11 -14.45 -6.89
N LEU A 404 11.21 -14.32 -5.91
CA LEU A 404 9.81 -13.95 -6.14
C LEU A 404 9.74 -12.42 -6.20
N ASN A 405 9.69 -11.87 -7.42
CA ASN A 405 9.46 -10.45 -7.67
C ASN A 405 7.96 -10.19 -7.65
N VAL A 406 7.50 -9.25 -6.83
CA VAL A 406 6.10 -8.82 -6.74
C VAL A 406 6.04 -7.30 -6.78
N GLU A 407 5.43 -6.76 -7.83
CA GLU A 407 5.24 -5.32 -7.99
C GLU A 407 3.76 -4.99 -7.90
N VAL A 408 3.38 -4.22 -6.88
CA VAL A 408 2.00 -3.86 -6.57
C VAL A 408 1.82 -2.36 -6.64
N ALA A 409 0.61 -1.89 -6.93
CA ALA A 409 0.24 -0.48 -6.90
C ALA A 409 -0.83 -0.25 -5.81
N PRO A 410 -0.47 -0.24 -4.51
CA PRO A 410 -1.43 -0.31 -3.42
C PRO A 410 -2.42 0.86 -3.35
N ARG A 411 -2.06 2.00 -3.92
CA ARG A 411 -2.95 3.17 -4.05
C ARG A 411 -4.21 2.91 -4.90
N TYR A 412 -4.23 1.82 -5.67
CA TYR A 412 -5.40 1.35 -6.41
C TYR A 412 -6.15 0.22 -5.67
N GLY A 413 -5.86 0.04 -4.38
CA GLY A 413 -6.49 -0.96 -3.52
C GLY A 413 -6.32 -2.38 -4.06
N GLU A 414 -7.39 -3.15 -3.99
CA GLU A 414 -7.45 -4.54 -4.44
C GLU A 414 -7.02 -4.71 -5.90
N LYS A 415 -7.43 -3.80 -6.80
CA LYS A 415 -7.12 -3.88 -8.22
C LYS A 415 -5.63 -3.74 -8.51
N GLY A 416 -4.93 -2.90 -7.75
CA GLY A 416 -3.49 -2.71 -7.86
C GLY A 416 -2.65 -3.85 -7.29
N CYS A 417 -3.27 -4.88 -6.72
CA CYS A 417 -2.58 -5.93 -5.97
C CYS A 417 -2.88 -7.32 -6.56
N PHE A 418 -2.31 -8.36 -5.93
CA PHE A 418 -2.51 -9.75 -6.33
C PHE A 418 -3.24 -10.54 -5.26
N PHE A 419 -4.14 -11.41 -5.70
CA PHE A 419 -4.73 -12.44 -4.86
C PHE A 419 -3.78 -13.62 -4.68
N GLU A 420 -4.00 -14.38 -3.61
CA GLU A 420 -3.21 -15.56 -3.25
C GLU A 420 -3.20 -16.59 -4.38
N HIS A 421 -4.32 -16.81 -5.05
CA HIS A 421 -4.41 -17.78 -6.15
C HIS A 421 -3.61 -17.34 -7.38
N GLN A 422 -3.49 -16.04 -7.65
CA GLN A 422 -2.69 -15.48 -8.73
C GLN A 422 -1.20 -15.67 -8.43
N LEU A 423 -0.78 -15.30 -7.22
CA LEU A 423 0.60 -15.52 -6.77
C LEU A 423 0.96 -17.01 -6.68
N ALA A 424 0.00 -17.89 -6.35
CA ALA A 424 0.23 -19.33 -6.38
C ALA A 424 0.56 -19.83 -7.79
N GLN A 425 -0.10 -19.30 -8.83
CA GLN A 425 0.22 -19.61 -10.23
C GLN A 425 1.65 -19.18 -10.59
N VAL A 426 2.10 -18.02 -10.08
CA VAL A 426 3.48 -17.54 -10.23
C VAL A 426 4.47 -18.51 -9.59
N LEU A 427 4.19 -18.98 -8.36
CA LEU A 427 5.00 -19.99 -7.69
C LEU A 427 5.04 -21.33 -8.44
N MET A 428 4.00 -21.64 -9.20
CA MET A 428 3.92 -22.82 -10.08
C MET A 428 4.50 -22.58 -11.48
N GLY A 429 5.15 -21.43 -11.72
CA GLY A 429 5.88 -21.12 -12.96
C GLY A 429 5.09 -20.37 -14.03
N SER A 430 3.95 -19.77 -13.69
CA SER A 430 3.15 -18.92 -14.58
C SER A 430 3.29 -17.46 -14.16
N PRO A 431 4.25 -16.70 -14.71
CA PRO A 431 4.44 -15.29 -14.35
C PRO A 431 3.24 -14.46 -14.81
N ILE A 432 2.98 -13.37 -14.10
CA ILE A 432 1.98 -12.35 -14.44
C ILE A 432 2.72 -11.12 -14.97
N ARG A 433 2.40 -10.70 -16.18
CA ARG A 433 3.03 -9.57 -16.87
C ARG A 433 2.06 -8.39 -16.96
N PRO A 434 2.59 -7.16 -17.16
CA PRO A 434 1.76 -6.05 -17.60
C PRO A 434 1.02 -6.47 -18.88
N ASP A 435 -0.28 -6.19 -18.96
CA ASP A 435 -1.21 -6.55 -20.05
C ASP A 435 -1.83 -7.97 -20.02
N ASP A 436 -1.56 -8.79 -19.01
CA ASP A 436 -2.37 -9.99 -18.80
C ASP A 436 -3.74 -9.55 -18.21
N ASP A 437 -4.76 -9.40 -19.07
CA ASP A 437 -6.15 -9.16 -18.65
C ASP A 437 -6.62 -10.34 -17.78
N TYR A 438 -6.76 -10.13 -16.46
CA TYR A 438 -7.32 -11.07 -15.49
C TYR A 438 -8.62 -10.56 -14.90
#